data_AF-A0A0P0N442-F1
#
_entry.id   AF-A0A0P0N442-F1
#
_cell.length_a   1.000
_cell.length_b   1.000
_cell.length_c   1.000
_cell.angle_alpha   90.00
_cell.angle_beta   90.00
_cell.angle_gamma   90.00
#
_symmetry.space_group_name_H-M   'P 1'
#
loop_
_entity.id
_entity.type
_entity.pdbx_description
1 polymer ?
#
loop_
_entity_poly.entity_id
_entity_poly.type
_entity_poly.pdbx_seq_one_letter_code
_entity_poly.pdbx_strand_id
1 'polypeptide(L)'
;MPNMKQYTERDYIDEKLLMAVDKAAEILAEHISEWSDTIDAYWLLRRHEDEVGIPVTYDIVEQAVEKVRKTLESTDHSVSQVKV
;
A
#
# COMPACT_ATOMS: atom_id res chain seq x y z
N MET A 1 -29.74 -4.29 -22.76
CA MET A 1 -28.89 -3.09 -22.99
C MET A 1 -27.88 -3.05 -21.86
N PRO A 2 -26.56 -3.18 -22.11
CA PRO A 2 -25.58 -3.11 -21.03
C PRO A 2 -25.40 -1.65 -20.61
N ASN A 3 -25.50 -1.43 -19.31
CA ASN A 3 -25.37 -0.14 -18.64
C ASN A 3 -23.90 0.30 -18.75
N MET A 4 -23.56 1.15 -19.73
CA MET A 4 -22.26 1.79 -19.80
C MET A 4 -22.18 2.82 -18.67
N LYS A 5 -21.69 2.39 -17.50
CA LYS A 5 -21.23 3.31 -16.46
C LYS A 5 -20.19 4.22 -17.12
N GLN A 6 -20.48 5.51 -17.21
CA GLN A 6 -19.50 6.50 -17.58
C GLN A 6 -18.49 6.55 -16.44
N TYR A 7 -17.35 5.89 -16.61
CA TYR A 7 -16.19 6.09 -15.75
C TYR A 7 -15.70 7.50 -16.02
N THR A 8 -15.79 8.34 -15.00
CA THR A 8 -15.29 9.71 -15.08
C THR A 8 -13.78 9.69 -14.92
N GLU A 9 -13.05 10.69 -15.44
CA GLU A 9 -11.58 10.79 -15.28
C GLU A 9 -11.12 10.65 -13.80
N ARG A 10 -12.00 11.00 -12.85
CA ARG A 10 -11.76 10.83 -11.41
C ARG A 10 -11.68 9.36 -11.00
N ASP A 11 -12.56 8.51 -11.53
CA ASP A 11 -12.55 7.07 -11.24
C ASP A 11 -11.23 6.41 -11.70
N TYR A 12 -10.69 6.87 -12.83
CA TYR A 12 -9.43 6.34 -13.37
C TYR A 12 -8.19 6.76 -12.55
N ILE A 13 -8.22 7.98 -11.98
CA ILE A 13 -7.17 8.47 -11.09
C ILE A 13 -7.20 7.70 -9.76
N ASP A 14 -8.39 7.43 -9.23
CA ASP A 14 -8.56 6.66 -7.99
C ASP A 14 -8.09 5.21 -8.13
N GLU A 15 -8.38 4.54 -9.26
CA GLU A 15 -7.89 3.17 -9.51
C GLU A 15 -6.37 3.10 -9.58
N LYS A 16 -5.72 4.05 -10.27
CA LYS A 16 -4.26 4.10 -10.33
C LYS A 16 -3.62 4.39 -8.98
N LEU A 17 -4.22 5.29 -8.20
CA LEU A 17 -3.73 5.61 -6.88
C LEU A 17 -3.87 4.40 -5.93
N LEU A 18 -4.99 3.69 -6.00
CA LEU A 18 -5.20 2.46 -5.24
C LEU A 18 -4.16 1.39 -5.60
N MET A 19 -3.92 1.17 -6.89
CA MET A 19 -2.87 0.24 -7.35
C MET A 19 -1.48 0.64 -6.88
N ALA A 20 -1.17 1.95 -6.87
CA ALA A 20 0.10 2.46 -6.38
C ALA A 20 0.27 2.25 -4.87
N VAL A 21 -0.78 2.48 -4.07
CA VAL A 21 -0.78 2.19 -2.63
C VAL A 21 -0.58 0.69 -2.38
N ASP A 22 -1.25 -0.16 -3.16
CA ASP A 22 -1.08 -1.61 -3.07
C ASP A 22 0.35 -2.02 -3.37
N LYS A 23 0.93 -1.49 -4.45
CA LYS A 23 2.31 -1.78 -4.84
C LYS A 23 3.32 -1.25 -3.82
N ALA A 24 3.11 -0.04 -3.31
CA ALA A 24 3.93 0.53 -2.25
C ALA A 24 3.87 -0.35 -0.98
N ALA A 25 2.69 -0.84 -0.60
CA ALA A 25 2.54 -1.74 0.55
C ALA A 25 3.26 -3.08 0.33
N GLU A 26 3.23 -3.65 -0.87
CA GLU A 26 4.00 -4.85 -1.22
C GLU A 26 5.50 -4.63 -1.01
N ILE A 27 6.05 -3.55 -1.57
CA ILE A 27 7.48 -3.22 -1.45
C ILE A 27 7.85 -3.03 0.03
N LEU A 28 7.04 -2.29 0.80
CA LEU A 28 7.26 -2.12 2.23
C LEU A 28 7.20 -3.46 2.99
N ALA A 29 6.31 -4.37 2.64
CA ALA A 29 6.21 -5.67 3.29
C ALA A 29 7.40 -6.58 2.95
N GLU A 30 7.88 -6.58 1.71
CA GLU A 30 9.07 -7.32 1.27
C GLU A 30 10.33 -6.84 1.99
N HIS A 31 10.42 -5.53 2.25
CA HIS A 31 11.55 -4.87 2.90
C HIS A 31 11.24 -4.46 4.35
N ILE A 32 10.38 -5.19 5.06
CA ILE A 32 9.90 -4.82 6.41
C ILE A 32 11.01 -4.60 7.46
N SER A 33 12.18 -5.18 7.24
CA SER A 33 13.36 -5.02 8.11
C SER A 33 14.20 -3.78 7.79
N GLU A 34 13.97 -3.12 6.66
CA GLU A 34 14.73 -1.93 6.21
C GLU A 34 14.09 -0.61 6.63
N TRP A 35 12.87 -0.62 7.17
CA TRP A 35 12.18 0.57 7.63
C TRP A 35 11.52 0.34 8.99
N SER A 36 11.54 1.37 9.83
CA SER A 36 10.96 1.33 11.18
C SER A 36 9.85 2.36 11.39
N ASP A 37 9.88 3.43 10.58
CA ASP A 37 8.92 4.52 10.64
C ASP A 37 8.52 5.00 9.23
N THR A 38 7.61 5.97 9.18
CA THR A 38 7.07 6.52 7.94
C THR A 38 8.12 7.25 7.10
N ILE A 39 9.16 7.81 7.72
CA ILE A 39 10.24 8.53 7.01
C ILE A 39 11.16 7.51 6.32
N ASP A 40 11.53 6.45 7.01
CA ASP A 40 12.28 5.34 6.42
C ASP A 40 11.50 4.72 5.25
N ALA A 41 10.20 4.47 5.46
CA ALA A 41 9.29 3.96 4.43
C ALA A 41 9.23 4.89 3.21
N TYR A 42 9.21 6.21 3.43
CA TYR A 42 9.25 7.19 2.35
C TYR A 42 10.53 7.08 1.51
N TRP A 43 11.69 7.02 2.16
CA TRP A 43 12.96 6.88 1.44
C TRP A 43 13.09 5.53 0.74
N LEU A 44 12.57 4.47 1.35
CA LEU A 44 12.49 3.15 0.72
C LEU A 44 11.64 3.22 -0.55
N LEU A 45 10.41 3.69 -0.46
CA LEU A 45 9.52 3.81 -1.62
C LEU A 45 10.08 4.76 -2.68
N ARG A 46 10.77 5.82 -2.29
CA ARG A 46 11.41 6.73 -3.24
C ARG A 46 12.56 6.08 -4.02
N ARG A 47 13.26 5.09 -3.44
CA ARG A 47 14.24 4.27 -4.19
C ARG A 47 13.57 3.33 -5.19
N HIS A 48 12.31 2.97 -4.95
CA HIS A 48 11.50 2.07 -5.77
C HIS A 48 10.34 2.82 -6.48
N GLU A 49 10.46 4.13 -6.70
CA GLU A 49 9.37 4.96 -7.25
C GLU A 49 8.96 4.51 -8.67
N ASP A 50 9.92 4.02 -9.45
CA ASP A 50 9.66 3.44 -10.78
C ASP A 50 8.75 2.20 -10.73
N GLU A 51 8.82 1.41 -9.65
CA GLU A 51 7.96 0.23 -9.46
C GLU A 51 6.55 0.60 -9.02
N VAL A 52 6.41 1.70 -8.27
CA VAL A 52 5.11 2.25 -7.85
C VAL A 52 4.37 2.86 -9.05
N GLY A 53 5.10 3.38 -10.05
CA GLY A 53 4.55 3.84 -11.32
C GLY A 53 3.88 5.23 -11.27
N ILE A 54 3.84 5.86 -10.10
CA ILE A 54 3.46 7.26 -9.89
C ILE A 54 4.38 7.90 -8.84
N PRO A 55 4.48 9.24 -8.79
CA PRO A 55 5.29 9.92 -7.78
C PRO A 55 4.89 9.53 -6.36
N VAL A 56 5.87 9.18 -5.52
CA VAL A 56 5.63 8.81 -4.13
C VAL A 56 5.30 10.07 -3.33
N THR A 57 4.02 10.21 -2.98
CA THR A 57 3.52 11.27 -2.11
C THR A 57 3.41 10.78 -0.68
N TYR A 58 3.40 11.72 0.27
CA TYR A 58 3.27 11.40 1.70
C TYR A 58 2.00 10.59 2.00
N ASP A 59 0.90 10.90 1.33
CA ASP A 59 -0.38 10.19 1.47
C ASP A 59 -0.28 8.71 1.08
N ILE A 60 0.40 8.39 -0.04
CA ILE A 60 0.63 7.00 -0.47
C ILE A 60 1.46 6.26 0.58
N VAL A 61 2.48 6.91 1.14
CA VAL A 61 3.34 6.29 2.16
C VAL A 61 2.56 6.00 3.43
N GLU A 62 1.76 6.94 3.94
CA GLU A 62 0.94 6.72 5.13
C GLU A 62 -0.06 5.59 4.92
N GLN A 63 -0.76 5.58 3.79
CA GLN A 63 -1.72 4.52 3.47
C GLN A 63 -1.03 3.15 3.34
N ALA A 64 0.13 3.08 2.69
CA ALA A 64 0.88 1.84 2.52
C ALA A 64 1.42 1.31 3.86
N VAL A 65 1.99 2.18 4.70
CA VAL A 65 2.47 1.83 6.05
C VAL A 65 1.33 1.33 6.93
N GLU A 66 0.18 2.03 6.93
CA GLU A 66 -1.00 1.60 7.67
C GLU A 66 -1.50 0.23 7.20
N LYS A 67 -1.54 0.02 5.88
CA LYS A 67 -1.95 -1.25 5.29
C LYS A 67 -1.04 -2.40 5.74
N VAL A 68 0.27 -2.22 5.67
CA VAL A 68 1.24 -3.25 6.11
C VAL A 68 1.08 -3.53 7.61
N ARG A 69 0.96 -2.49 8.45
CA ARG A 69 0.74 -2.66 9.90
C ARG A 69 -0.52 -3.46 10.19
N LYS A 70 -1.65 -3.11 9.57
CA LYS A 70 -2.91 -3.84 9.71
C LYS A 70 -2.79 -5.31 9.27
N THR A 71 -2.05 -5.59 8.19
CA THR A 71 -1.80 -6.97 7.74
C THR A 71 -0.96 -7.75 8.74
N LEU A 72 0.08 -7.14 9.33
CA LEU A 72 0.90 -7.77 10.36
C LEU A 72 0.10 -8.02 11.65
N GLU A 73 -0.68 -7.03 12.12
CA GLU A 73 -1.54 -7.16 13.30
C GLU A 73 -2.60 -8.25 13.13
N SER A 74 -3.20 -8.35 11.94
CA SER A 74 -4.20 -9.39 11.61
C SER A 74 -3.57 -10.80 11.56
N THR A 75 -2.30 -10.88 11.18
CA THR A 75 -1.54 -12.14 11.16
C THR A 75 -1.22 -12.59 12.58
N ASP A 76 -0.82 -11.68 13.46
CA ASP A 76 -0.48 -11.96 14.87
C ASP A 76 -1.70 -12.44 15.68
N HIS A 77 -2.88 -11.83 15.45
CA HIS A 77 -4.14 -12.26 16.08
C HIS A 77 -4.62 -13.64 15.62
N SER A 78 -4.34 -14.02 14.36
CA SER A 78 -4.74 -15.31 13.81
C SER A 78 -3.92 -16.47 14.38
N VAL A 79 -2.65 -16.24 14.76
CA VAL A 79 -1.79 -17.26 15.38
C VAL A 79 -2.19 -17.50 16.85
N SER A 80 -2.72 -16.48 17.53
CA SER A 80 -3.13 -16.57 18.93
C SER A 80 -4.42 -17.35 19.17
N GLN A 81 -5.28 -17.54 18.15
CA GLN A 81 -6.54 -18.30 18.29
C GLN A 81 -6.42 -19.81 18.01
N VAL A 82 -5.22 -20.32 17.67
CA VAL A 82 -5.00 -21.75 17.38
C VAL A 82 -4.26 -22.48 18.52
N LYS A 83 -4.24 -21.91 19.73
CA LYS A 83 -3.69 -22.59 20.90
C LYS A 83 -4.77 -22.81 21.97
N VAL A 84 -5.24 -24.07 21.98
CA VAL A 84 -5.99 -24.83 23.01
C VAL A 84 -7.40 -24.39 23.41
#